data_AF-A0A950S3Z7-F1
#
_entry.id   AF-A0A950S3Z7-F1
#
_cell.length_a   1.000
_cell.length_b   1.000
_cell.length_c   1.000
_cell.angle_alpha   90.00
_cell.angle_beta   90.00
_cell.angle_gamma   90.00
#
_symmetry.space_group_name_H-M   'P 1'
#
loop_
_entity.id
_entity.type
_entity.pdbx_description
1 polymer ?
#
loop_
_entity_poly.entity_id
_entity_poly.type
_entity_poly.pdbx_seq_one_letter_code
_entity_poly.pdbx_strand_id
1 'polypeptide(L)'
;MSAESAPHGRLSSRSRLTQMLRVEPVMGQIGVMGTWRPGIAPERAPAAARRGALGLLFITVSTAVIYVLAHFWAIAFWQASLLGGALGVLAQFAGDERWLFGHAGPDRTTFERNHAVSLAVVGLVWWFVANVLRLFDIEYLISAFVGLAVAAGYGVLSGTEPWYRFTSTVDNVIVRPVGEWSARQRLEPEPSEPPPTPAPVGRLDALPRHLLPSLFLIAATAFAFRETLFFGYRFIGNSDRLNHYISFILYHTHYLEQGHFAAWSGFIFDGFDSLSLPMSFVTPLYAIPALLRTDDVVAVFGIIAPILFAAALIQAYFVAYLLTRDRLASLAGACTYGFATYGLLKIEQSDQTYLSVLTAPAFFYLVHTTIKRNWIKHCVFLTLLIAIHFYFAFLQEFSYNVIFFFVYAAYLLLRRNAYPIIALTLAMIWGALLSAPRLLVQYGTVATSGRGRPQPTIQDVVDLRTLLRYFSRDIFG
;
A
#
# COMPACT_ATOMS: atom_id res chain seq x y z
N MET A 1 -53.66 -35.53 -66.87
CA MET A 1 -52.37 -34.94 -66.50
C MET A 1 -52.58 -33.46 -66.31
N SER A 2 -52.50 -33.07 -65.04
CA SER A 2 -52.71 -31.75 -64.44
C SER A 2 -51.54 -30.79 -64.65
N ALA A 3 -51.84 -29.49 -64.72
CA ALA A 3 -51.12 -28.39 -64.08
C ALA A 3 -51.82 -27.08 -64.48
N GLU A 4 -52.92 -26.70 -63.82
CA GLU A 4 -52.97 -25.84 -62.62
C GLU A 4 -52.41 -24.42 -62.83
N SER A 5 -53.33 -23.53 -63.16
CA SER A 5 -53.18 -22.07 -63.24
C SER A 5 -53.33 -21.44 -61.85
N ALA A 6 -52.30 -20.73 -61.37
CA ALA A 6 -52.37 -19.91 -60.16
C ALA A 6 -52.68 -18.43 -60.50
N PRO A 7 -53.60 -17.75 -59.77
CA PRO A 7 -53.96 -16.38 -60.06
C PRO A 7 -53.08 -15.35 -59.34
N HIS A 8 -52.80 -14.25 -60.03
CA HIS A 8 -52.16 -13.05 -59.50
C HIS A 8 -53.00 -12.40 -58.39
N GLY A 9 -52.54 -12.54 -57.13
CA GLY A 9 -53.04 -11.79 -55.99
C GLY A 9 -52.65 -10.31 -56.07
N ARG A 10 -53.67 -9.44 -56.19
CA ARG A 10 -53.55 -7.99 -55.99
C ARG A 10 -53.13 -7.71 -54.55
N LEU A 11 -51.90 -7.24 -54.35
CA LEU A 11 -51.44 -6.68 -53.09
C LEU A 11 -52.24 -5.41 -52.78
N SER A 12 -53.06 -5.47 -51.72
CA SER A 12 -53.87 -4.37 -51.23
C SER A 12 -52.98 -3.20 -50.76
N SER A 13 -53.35 -1.98 -51.17
CA SER A 13 -52.67 -0.72 -50.85
C SER A 13 -52.84 -0.26 -49.39
N ARG A 14 -53.36 -1.11 -48.50
CA ARG A 14 -53.65 -0.75 -47.09
C ARG A 14 -52.51 -1.01 -46.10
N SER A 15 -51.39 -1.61 -46.51
CA SER A 15 -50.26 -1.87 -45.59
C SER A 15 -49.16 -0.80 -45.57
N ARG A 16 -49.20 0.21 -46.45
CA ARG A 16 -48.16 1.27 -46.48
C ARG A 16 -48.44 2.47 -45.57
N LEU A 17 -49.66 2.65 -45.08
CA LEU A 17 -50.02 3.79 -44.23
C LEU A 17 -49.84 3.52 -42.72
N THR A 18 -49.73 2.27 -42.30
CA THR A 18 -49.46 1.89 -40.90
C THR A 18 -47.98 1.73 -40.56
N GLN A 19 -47.08 1.87 -41.55
CA GLN A 19 -45.63 1.81 -41.33
C GLN A 19 -44.96 3.18 -41.12
N MET A 20 -45.66 4.29 -41.34
CA MET A 20 -45.09 5.64 -41.24
C MET A 20 -45.35 6.38 -39.92
N LEU A 21 -46.08 5.79 -38.97
CA LEU A 21 -46.35 6.41 -37.66
C LEU A 21 -46.27 5.37 -36.53
N ARG A 22 -45.10 4.74 -36.37
CA ARG A 22 -44.71 4.21 -35.05
C ARG A 22 -43.89 5.30 -34.36
N VAL A 23 -44.59 6.13 -33.59
CA VAL A 23 -43.95 6.91 -32.54
C VAL A 23 -43.59 5.91 -31.44
N GLU A 24 -42.35 5.46 -31.44
CA GLU A 24 -41.82 4.71 -30.30
C GLU A 24 -41.88 5.60 -29.05
N PRO A 25 -42.35 5.10 -27.91
CA PRO A 25 -42.42 5.90 -26.70
C PRO A 25 -41.00 6.25 -26.23
N VAL A 26 -40.63 7.52 -26.39
CA VAL A 26 -39.39 8.15 -25.88
C VAL A 26 -39.25 8.04 -24.34
N MET A 27 -40.25 7.52 -23.63
CA MET A 27 -40.16 7.22 -22.19
C MET A 27 -39.25 6.03 -21.83
N GLY A 28 -38.77 5.24 -22.79
CA GLY A 28 -37.84 4.13 -22.51
C GLY A 28 -36.37 4.54 -22.30
N GLN A 29 -35.94 5.70 -22.79
CA GLN A 29 -34.53 6.14 -22.70
C GLN A 29 -34.24 7.09 -21.54
N ILE A 30 -35.27 7.65 -20.88
CA ILE A 30 -35.08 8.52 -19.71
C ILE A 30 -34.88 7.69 -18.43
N GLY A 31 -35.29 6.42 -18.42
CA GLY A 31 -35.10 5.50 -17.29
C GLY A 31 -33.66 5.02 -17.05
N VAL A 32 -32.72 5.29 -17.98
CA VAL A 32 -31.30 4.87 -17.86
C VAL A 32 -30.42 5.98 -17.28
N MET A 33 -30.91 7.21 -17.14
CA MET A 33 -30.18 8.28 -16.42
C MET A 33 -30.34 8.21 -14.90
N GLY A 34 -31.21 7.34 -14.40
CA GLY A 34 -31.57 7.22 -12.98
C GLY A 34 -30.71 6.24 -12.18
N THR A 35 -29.38 6.31 -12.27
CA THR A 35 -28.44 5.91 -11.19
C THR A 35 -27.03 6.27 -11.62
N TRP A 36 -26.69 7.57 -11.59
CA TRP A 36 -25.29 7.97 -11.46
C TRP A 36 -24.77 7.47 -10.11
N ARG A 37 -24.42 6.18 -10.03
CA ARG A 37 -23.48 5.73 -9.01
C ARG A 37 -22.11 6.23 -9.49
N PRO A 38 -21.42 7.10 -8.73
CA PRO A 38 -20.02 7.41 -8.99
C PRO A 38 -19.21 6.14 -8.67
N GLY A 39 -19.22 5.21 -9.61
CA GLY A 39 -18.49 3.96 -9.57
C GLY A 39 -17.84 3.79 -10.92
N ILE A 40 -16.52 3.64 -10.93
CA ILE A 40 -15.81 3.14 -12.11
C ILE A 40 -16.45 1.78 -12.44
N ALA A 41 -17.03 1.64 -13.63
CA ALA A 41 -17.62 0.37 -14.04
C ALA A 41 -16.59 -0.74 -13.83
N PRO A 42 -16.97 -1.92 -13.28
CA PRO A 42 -16.02 -2.94 -12.87
C PRO A 42 -15.07 -3.39 -14.00
N GLU A 43 -15.52 -3.35 -15.26
CA GLU A 43 -14.65 -3.60 -16.42
C GLU A 43 -13.53 -2.56 -16.62
N ARG A 44 -13.65 -1.35 -16.06
CA ARG A 44 -12.69 -0.24 -16.18
C ARG A 44 -11.70 -0.17 -15.02
N ALA A 45 -11.96 -0.88 -13.91
CA ALA A 45 -11.08 -0.87 -12.74
C ALA A 45 -9.63 -1.35 -13.03
N PRO A 46 -9.39 -2.38 -13.86
CA PRO A 46 -8.02 -2.81 -14.18
C PRO A 46 -7.24 -1.75 -14.97
N ALA A 47 -7.89 -1.05 -15.90
CA ALA A 47 -7.26 0.02 -16.68
C ALA A 47 -6.91 1.23 -15.81
N ALA A 48 -7.83 1.63 -14.91
CA ALA A 48 -7.56 2.67 -13.92
C ALA A 48 -6.38 2.30 -12.99
N ALA A 49 -6.30 1.04 -12.55
CA ALA A 49 -5.18 0.55 -11.74
C ALA A 49 -3.84 0.57 -12.49
N ARG A 50 -3.82 0.11 -13.76
CA ARG A 50 -2.62 0.19 -14.62
C ARG A 50 -2.16 1.64 -14.82
N ARG A 51 -3.10 2.56 -15.07
CA ARG A 51 -2.81 4.00 -15.19
C ARG A 51 -2.24 4.57 -13.90
N GLY A 52 -2.81 4.22 -12.74
CA GLY A 52 -2.25 4.60 -11.44
C GLY A 52 -0.81 4.10 -11.24
N ALA A 53 -0.54 2.85 -11.64
CA ALA A 53 0.82 2.30 -11.62
C ALA A 53 1.78 3.05 -12.57
N LEU A 54 1.31 3.51 -13.73
CA LEU A 54 2.09 4.34 -14.64
C LEU A 54 2.33 5.76 -14.11
N GLY A 55 1.38 6.32 -13.35
CA GLY A 55 1.60 7.56 -12.61
C GLY A 55 2.68 7.42 -11.53
N LEU A 56 2.71 6.28 -10.83
CA LEU A 56 3.80 5.97 -9.89
C LEU A 56 5.14 5.79 -10.60
N LEU A 57 5.16 5.19 -11.80
CA LEU A 57 6.35 5.10 -12.64
C LEU A 57 6.89 6.49 -13.00
N PHE A 58 6.02 7.42 -13.42
CA PHE A 58 6.39 8.82 -13.69
C PHE A 58 7.11 9.45 -12.49
N ILE A 59 6.51 9.36 -11.30
CA ILE A 59 7.07 9.94 -10.07
C ILE A 59 8.42 9.30 -9.74
N THR A 60 8.49 7.97 -9.83
CA THR A 60 9.69 7.19 -9.49
C THR A 60 10.86 7.56 -10.39
N VAL A 61 10.63 7.56 -11.71
CA VAL A 61 11.67 7.91 -12.69
C VAL A 61 12.08 9.37 -12.53
N SER A 62 11.13 10.30 -12.43
CA SER A 62 11.42 11.74 -12.29
C SER A 62 12.25 12.00 -11.04
N THR A 63 11.87 11.43 -9.90
CA THR A 63 12.56 11.64 -8.62
C THR A 63 13.96 11.04 -8.64
N ALA A 64 14.13 9.83 -9.20
CA ALA A 64 15.43 9.19 -9.33
C ALA A 64 16.38 10.01 -10.22
N VAL A 65 15.90 10.51 -11.36
CA VAL A 65 16.69 11.38 -12.23
C VAL A 65 17.06 12.68 -11.53
N ILE A 66 16.10 13.36 -10.89
CA ILE A 66 16.36 14.60 -10.16
C ILE A 66 17.45 14.38 -9.11
N TYR A 67 17.33 13.31 -8.33
CA TYR A 67 18.32 12.95 -7.32
C TYR A 67 19.70 12.74 -7.95
N VAL A 68 19.78 11.98 -9.04
CA VAL A 68 21.07 11.69 -9.68
C VAL A 68 21.72 12.97 -10.23
N LEU A 69 20.96 13.78 -10.97
CA LEU A 69 21.45 14.99 -11.61
C LEU A 69 21.84 16.07 -10.59
N ALA A 70 20.98 16.31 -9.60
CA ALA A 70 21.23 17.34 -8.60
C ALA A 70 22.34 16.95 -7.63
N HIS A 71 22.41 15.67 -7.22
CA HIS A 71 23.34 15.24 -6.20
C HIS A 71 24.71 14.85 -6.75
N PHE A 72 24.78 14.06 -7.84
CA PHE A 72 26.06 13.57 -8.34
C PHE A 72 26.67 14.44 -9.43
N TRP A 73 25.84 15.12 -10.23
CA TRP A 73 26.33 15.93 -11.36
C TRP A 73 26.31 17.43 -11.05
N ALA A 74 25.95 17.82 -9.83
CA ALA A 74 25.87 19.21 -9.36
C ALA A 74 25.07 20.12 -10.31
N ILE A 75 24.09 19.56 -11.03
CA ILE A 75 23.20 20.32 -11.89
C ILE A 75 22.25 21.12 -11.00
N ALA A 76 21.95 22.36 -11.39
CA ALA A 76 21.03 23.20 -10.63
C ALA A 76 19.67 22.49 -10.49
N PHE A 77 19.07 22.55 -9.30
CA PHE A 77 17.86 21.77 -8.98
C PHE A 77 16.71 21.99 -9.96
N TRP A 78 16.54 23.21 -10.50
CA TRP A 78 15.52 23.49 -11.50
C TRP A 78 15.78 22.79 -12.85
N GLN A 79 17.05 22.68 -13.28
CA GLN A 79 17.43 21.94 -14.48
C GLN A 79 17.23 20.44 -14.29
N ALA A 80 17.65 19.92 -13.13
CA ALA A 80 17.42 18.54 -12.75
C ALA A 80 15.92 18.21 -12.74
N SER A 81 15.09 19.13 -12.24
CA SER A 81 13.62 19.02 -12.21
C SER A 81 12.99 19.00 -13.61
N LEU A 82 13.45 19.88 -14.52
CA LEU A 82 13.00 19.87 -15.93
C LEU A 82 13.36 18.56 -16.64
N LEU A 83 14.61 18.10 -16.49
CA LEU A 83 15.09 16.86 -17.10
C LEU A 83 14.39 15.63 -16.51
N GLY A 84 14.24 15.58 -15.19
CA GLY A 84 13.52 14.52 -14.49
C GLY A 84 12.06 14.45 -14.93
N GLY A 85 11.37 15.59 -14.98
CA GLY A 85 9.99 15.65 -15.48
C GLY A 85 9.88 15.20 -16.94
N ALA A 86 10.76 15.64 -17.83
CA ALA A 86 10.76 15.22 -19.23
C ALA A 86 10.96 13.71 -19.39
N LEU A 87 11.94 13.12 -18.67
CA LEU A 87 12.19 11.67 -18.68
C LEU A 87 11.05 10.89 -18.02
N GLY A 88 10.43 11.43 -16.98
CA GLY A 88 9.22 10.87 -16.39
C GLY A 88 8.08 10.80 -17.39
N VAL A 89 7.80 11.88 -18.13
CA VAL A 89 6.72 11.90 -19.15
C VAL A 89 7.02 10.88 -20.25
N LEU A 90 8.28 10.77 -20.68
CA LEU A 90 8.69 9.76 -21.67
C LEU A 90 8.48 8.32 -21.17
N ALA A 91 8.83 8.03 -19.91
CA ALA A 91 8.62 6.73 -19.31
C ALA A 91 7.12 6.39 -19.17
N GLN A 92 6.31 7.36 -18.75
CA GLN A 92 4.86 7.22 -18.67
C GLN A 92 4.26 6.96 -20.05
N PHE A 93 4.64 7.76 -21.06
CA PHE A 93 4.20 7.59 -22.45
C PHE A 93 4.56 6.21 -23.01
N ALA A 94 5.79 5.75 -22.80
CA ALA A 94 6.20 4.41 -23.24
C ALA A 94 5.37 3.30 -22.57
N GLY A 95 5.09 3.45 -21.27
CA GLY A 95 4.22 2.56 -20.53
C GLY A 95 2.77 2.59 -21.03
N ASP A 96 2.25 3.77 -21.35
CA ASP A 96 0.91 3.92 -21.91
C ASP A 96 0.78 3.22 -23.27
N GLU A 97 1.69 3.51 -24.20
CA GLU A 97 1.66 2.92 -25.54
C GLU A 97 1.80 1.40 -25.51
N ARG A 98 2.77 0.88 -24.73
CA ARG A 98 3.09 -0.55 -24.72
C ARG A 98 2.19 -1.38 -23.81
N TRP A 99 1.90 -0.87 -22.62
CA TRP A 99 1.25 -1.66 -21.56
C TRP A 99 -0.24 -1.35 -21.41
N LEU A 100 -0.64 -0.09 -21.59
CA LEU A 100 -2.04 0.30 -21.49
C LEU A 100 -2.78 0.07 -22.81
N PHE A 101 -2.20 0.50 -23.94
CA PHE A 101 -2.85 0.45 -25.25
C PHE A 101 -2.37 -0.71 -26.15
N GLY A 102 -1.21 -1.30 -25.87
CA GLY A 102 -0.69 -2.44 -26.64
C GLY A 102 -0.24 -2.10 -28.06
N HIS A 103 0.08 -0.83 -28.35
CA HIS A 103 0.59 -0.43 -29.65
C HIS A 103 2.00 -0.96 -29.91
N ALA A 104 2.24 -1.39 -31.15
CA ALA A 104 3.52 -1.99 -31.55
C ALA A 104 4.66 -0.96 -31.70
N GLY A 105 4.33 0.34 -31.84
CA GLY A 105 5.30 1.42 -31.93
C GLY A 105 4.69 2.78 -31.59
N PRO A 106 5.45 3.68 -30.95
CA PRO A 106 4.98 5.02 -30.64
C PRO A 106 4.89 5.87 -31.92
N ASP A 107 3.75 6.53 -32.12
CA ASP A 107 3.62 7.57 -33.14
C ASP A 107 3.96 8.95 -32.56
N ARG A 108 4.62 9.79 -33.36
CA ARG A 108 5.03 11.14 -32.96
C ARG A 108 3.84 12.02 -32.62
N THR A 109 2.75 11.92 -33.39
CA THR A 109 1.56 12.75 -33.12
C THR A 109 0.88 12.35 -31.80
N THR A 110 0.89 11.06 -31.48
CA THR A 110 0.40 10.55 -30.20
C THR A 110 1.29 10.99 -29.04
N PHE A 111 2.62 11.03 -29.23
CA PHE A 111 3.54 11.58 -28.22
C PHE A 111 3.28 13.07 -27.96
N GLU A 112 3.22 13.89 -29.02
CA GLU A 112 3.00 15.34 -28.89
C GLU A 112 1.67 15.64 -28.18
N ARG A 113 0.61 14.89 -28.52
CA ARG A 113 -0.69 15.01 -27.85
C ARG A 113 -0.63 14.56 -26.40
N ASN A 114 -0.03 13.41 -26.09
CA ASN A 114 0.11 12.94 -24.71
C ASN A 114 0.97 13.89 -23.87
N HIS A 115 2.02 14.46 -24.45
CA HIS A 115 2.87 15.44 -23.77
C HIS A 115 2.10 16.72 -23.44
N ALA A 116 1.34 17.26 -24.41
CA ALA A 116 0.49 18.43 -24.19
C ALA A 116 -0.57 18.18 -23.11
N VAL A 117 -1.17 16.99 -23.10
CA VAL A 117 -2.14 16.59 -22.08
C VAL A 117 -1.48 16.43 -20.72
N SER A 118 -0.35 15.74 -20.59
CA SER A 118 0.36 15.62 -19.31
C SER A 118 0.76 16.98 -18.76
N LEU A 119 1.20 17.92 -19.61
CA LEU A 119 1.55 19.28 -19.19
C LEU A 119 0.31 20.06 -18.70
N ALA A 120 -0.79 20.01 -19.45
CA ALA A 120 -2.02 20.72 -19.09
C ALA A 120 -2.67 20.12 -17.82
N VAL A 121 -2.73 18.79 -17.73
CA VAL A 121 -3.42 18.08 -16.65
C VAL A 121 -2.57 18.05 -15.38
N VAL A 122 -1.34 17.53 -15.46
CA VAL A 122 -0.48 17.32 -14.28
C VAL A 122 0.24 18.61 -13.89
N GLY A 123 0.56 19.47 -14.86
CA GLY A 123 1.18 20.76 -14.57
C GLY A 123 0.15 21.80 -14.13
N LEU A 124 -0.74 22.21 -15.03
CA LEU A 124 -1.60 23.39 -14.80
C LEU A 124 -2.78 23.11 -13.88
N VAL A 125 -3.54 22.02 -14.09
CA VAL A 125 -4.73 21.74 -13.26
C VAL A 125 -4.33 21.41 -11.82
N TRP A 126 -3.34 20.54 -11.64
CA TRP A 126 -2.81 20.23 -10.30
C TRP A 126 -2.32 21.49 -9.59
N TRP A 127 -1.45 22.28 -10.25
CA TRP A 127 -0.87 23.49 -9.67
C TRP A 127 -1.95 24.50 -9.31
N PHE A 128 -2.90 24.74 -10.21
CA PHE A 128 -4.00 25.68 -9.97
C PHE A 128 -4.83 25.25 -8.77
N VAL A 129 -5.29 23.99 -8.72
CA VAL A 129 -6.13 23.50 -7.61
C VAL A 129 -5.36 23.51 -6.30
N ALA A 130 -4.12 23.01 -6.28
CA ALA A 130 -3.32 22.98 -5.06
C ALA A 130 -3.03 24.38 -4.50
N ASN A 131 -2.82 25.38 -5.36
CA ASN A 131 -2.58 26.76 -4.92
C ASN A 131 -3.89 27.50 -4.56
N VAL A 132 -4.99 27.28 -5.27
CA VAL A 132 -6.28 27.89 -4.94
C VAL A 132 -6.79 27.41 -3.57
N LEU A 133 -6.69 26.10 -3.29
CA LEU A 133 -7.09 25.56 -1.98
C LEU A 133 -6.28 26.17 -0.83
N ARG A 134 -5.02 26.53 -1.08
CA ARG A 134 -4.16 27.21 -0.10
C ARG A 134 -4.61 28.63 0.21
N LEU A 135 -5.32 29.31 -0.70
CA LEU A 135 -5.94 30.61 -0.43
C LEU A 135 -7.11 30.51 0.55
N PHE A 136 -7.63 29.30 0.79
CA PHE A 136 -8.69 29.00 1.75
C PHE A 136 -8.16 28.34 3.03
N ASP A 137 -6.88 28.52 3.35
CA ASP A 137 -6.20 27.94 4.53
C ASP A 137 -6.27 26.40 4.63
N ILE A 138 -6.47 25.71 3.50
CA ILE A 138 -6.40 24.25 3.46
C ILE A 138 -4.93 23.83 3.59
N GLU A 139 -4.71 22.82 4.43
CA GLU A 139 -3.39 22.23 4.66
C GLU A 139 -2.73 21.77 3.33
N TYR A 140 -1.41 21.92 3.22
CA TYR A 140 -0.72 21.80 1.93
C TYR A 140 -0.69 20.37 1.38
N LEU A 141 -0.62 19.34 2.23
CA LEU A 141 -0.71 17.94 1.79
C LEU A 141 -2.11 17.62 1.29
N ILE A 142 -3.15 18.07 2.00
CA ILE A 142 -4.54 17.93 1.57
C ILE A 142 -4.74 18.63 0.21
N SER A 143 -4.24 19.86 0.08
CA SER A 143 -4.34 20.64 -1.16
C SER A 143 -3.63 19.95 -2.33
N ALA A 144 -2.43 19.40 -2.11
CA ALA A 144 -1.67 18.66 -3.12
C ALA A 144 -2.38 17.35 -3.52
N PHE A 145 -2.97 16.63 -2.56
CA PHE A 145 -3.73 15.40 -2.81
C PHE A 145 -5.01 15.68 -3.60
N VAL A 146 -5.78 16.70 -3.21
CA VAL A 146 -6.99 17.11 -3.94
C VAL A 146 -6.62 17.60 -5.34
N GLY A 147 -5.55 18.39 -5.48
CA GLY A 147 -5.02 18.79 -6.77
C GLY A 147 -4.71 17.59 -7.66
N LEU A 148 -4.12 16.53 -7.09
CA LEU A 148 -3.77 15.31 -7.84
C LEU A 148 -5.02 14.54 -8.27
N ALA A 149 -6.01 14.43 -7.38
CA ALA A 149 -7.28 13.79 -7.68
C ALA A 149 -8.06 14.54 -8.77
N VAL A 150 -8.10 15.87 -8.71
CA VAL A 150 -8.77 16.71 -9.72
C VAL A 150 -8.04 16.65 -11.06
N ALA A 151 -6.71 16.72 -11.06
CA ALA A 151 -5.92 16.54 -12.27
C ALA A 151 -6.19 15.16 -12.92
N ALA A 152 -6.10 14.07 -12.15
CA ALA A 152 -6.40 12.74 -12.65
C ALA A 152 -7.83 12.63 -13.20
N GLY A 153 -8.82 13.17 -12.48
CA GLY A 153 -10.22 13.20 -12.91
C GLY A 153 -10.44 14.02 -14.18
N TYR A 154 -9.79 15.19 -14.29
CA TYR A 154 -9.85 16.03 -15.48
C TYR A 154 -9.24 15.35 -16.71
N GLY A 155 -8.14 14.61 -16.55
CA GLY A 155 -7.56 13.79 -17.62
C GLY A 155 -8.55 12.76 -18.18
N VAL A 156 -9.34 12.13 -17.30
CA VAL A 156 -10.40 11.19 -17.69
C VAL A 156 -11.59 11.89 -18.36
N LEU A 157 -12.05 13.01 -17.80
CA LEU A 157 -13.28 13.70 -18.23
C LEU A 157 -13.13 14.52 -19.51
N SER A 158 -11.97 15.17 -19.71
CA SER A 158 -11.75 16.06 -20.85
C SER A 158 -11.68 15.34 -22.20
N GLY A 159 -11.67 13.99 -22.21
CA GLY A 159 -11.54 13.20 -23.43
C GLY A 159 -10.22 13.44 -24.18
N THR A 160 -9.30 14.19 -23.57
CA THR A 160 -7.99 14.46 -24.13
C THR A 160 -7.05 13.28 -23.96
N GLU A 161 -7.34 12.37 -23.01
CA GLU A 161 -6.68 11.07 -22.92
C GLU A 161 -7.16 10.09 -24.02
N PRO A 162 -6.29 9.18 -24.48
CA PRO A 162 -6.63 8.17 -25.49
C PRO A 162 -7.73 7.17 -25.08
N TRP A 163 -8.27 7.30 -23.86
CA TRP A 163 -9.43 6.55 -23.35
C TRP A 163 -10.61 6.52 -24.33
N TYR A 164 -10.89 7.64 -25.01
CA TYR A 164 -11.97 7.70 -25.99
C TYR A 164 -11.74 6.79 -27.21
N ARG A 165 -10.46 6.55 -27.59
CA ARG A 165 -10.14 5.56 -28.63
C ARG A 165 -10.37 4.15 -28.09
N PHE A 166 -9.97 3.85 -26.86
CA PHE A 166 -10.16 2.52 -26.26
C PHE A 166 -11.65 2.14 -26.17
N THR A 167 -12.53 3.06 -25.75
CA THR A 167 -13.99 2.80 -25.74
C THR A 167 -14.55 2.68 -27.15
N SER A 168 -14.14 3.54 -28.09
CA SER A 168 -14.62 3.44 -29.48
C SER A 168 -14.18 2.15 -30.19
N THR A 169 -13.01 1.60 -29.87
CA THR A 169 -12.53 0.34 -30.46
C THR A 169 -13.23 -0.86 -29.83
N VAL A 170 -13.50 -0.84 -28.53
CA VAL A 170 -14.29 -1.88 -27.86
C VAL A 170 -15.75 -1.84 -28.33
N ASP A 171 -16.33 -0.65 -28.49
CA ASP A 171 -17.68 -0.49 -29.03
C ASP A 171 -17.76 -0.91 -30.51
N ASN A 172 -16.73 -0.68 -31.33
CA ASN A 172 -16.70 -1.16 -32.72
C ASN A 172 -16.47 -2.68 -32.85
N VAL A 173 -15.90 -3.34 -31.83
CA VAL A 173 -15.77 -4.80 -31.79
C VAL A 173 -17.05 -5.45 -31.26
N ILE A 174 -17.80 -4.78 -30.39
CA ILE A 174 -19.05 -5.28 -29.80
C ILE A 174 -20.28 -4.94 -30.67
N VAL A 175 -20.22 -3.89 -31.50
CA VAL A 175 -21.29 -3.47 -32.44
C VAL A 175 -21.02 -3.98 -33.87
N ARG A 176 -20.39 -5.15 -34.03
CA ARG A 176 -20.71 -5.96 -35.20
C ARG A 176 -22.04 -6.67 -34.91
N PRO A 177 -23.07 -6.49 -35.74
CA PRO A 177 -24.37 -7.09 -35.48
C PRO A 177 -24.20 -8.60 -35.30
N VAL A 178 -24.64 -9.11 -34.15
CA VAL A 178 -24.66 -10.52 -33.72
C VAL A 178 -25.52 -11.41 -34.66
N GLY A 179 -25.94 -10.89 -35.82
CA GLY A 179 -26.76 -11.58 -36.81
C GLY A 179 -26.02 -12.64 -37.64
N GLU A 180 -24.69 -12.55 -37.82
CA GLU A 180 -23.97 -13.49 -38.71
C GLU A 180 -23.22 -14.62 -37.99
N TRP A 181 -23.03 -14.54 -36.67
CA TRP A 181 -22.36 -15.61 -35.91
C TRP A 181 -23.30 -16.74 -35.45
N SER A 182 -24.62 -16.53 -35.49
CA SER A 182 -25.60 -17.46 -34.91
C SER A 182 -25.96 -18.67 -35.79
N ALA A 183 -25.51 -18.72 -37.06
CA ALA A 183 -25.87 -19.80 -37.98
C ALA A 183 -24.81 -20.92 -38.12
N ARG A 184 -23.57 -20.73 -37.66
CA ARG A 184 -22.49 -21.74 -37.78
C ARG A 184 -21.96 -22.30 -36.45
N GLN A 185 -22.42 -21.82 -35.30
CA GLN A 185 -22.01 -22.31 -33.97
C GLN A 185 -23.14 -22.97 -33.18
N ARG A 186 -24.11 -23.60 -33.84
CA ARG A 186 -24.82 -24.74 -33.23
C ARG A 186 -23.95 -25.99 -33.35
N LEU A 187 -22.77 -25.94 -32.76
CA LEU A 187 -22.17 -27.15 -32.23
C LEU A 187 -22.87 -27.40 -30.90
N GLU A 188 -23.26 -28.64 -30.71
CA GLU A 188 -23.86 -29.19 -29.51
C GLU A 188 -23.19 -28.63 -28.25
N PRO A 189 -23.92 -28.44 -27.14
CA PRO A 189 -23.30 -28.02 -25.89
C PRO A 189 -22.19 -29.02 -25.54
N GLU A 190 -20.94 -28.60 -25.72
CA GLU A 190 -19.79 -29.35 -25.24
C GLU A 190 -20.05 -29.66 -23.76
N PRO A 191 -19.92 -30.93 -23.33
CA PRO A 191 -20.15 -31.31 -21.96
C PRO A 191 -19.31 -30.41 -21.09
N SER A 192 -19.99 -29.60 -20.26
CA SER A 192 -19.43 -28.59 -19.38
C SER A 192 -18.06 -29.03 -18.87
N GLU A 193 -16.99 -28.41 -19.36
CA GLU A 193 -15.66 -28.64 -18.81
C GLU A 193 -15.78 -28.46 -17.30
N PRO A 194 -15.39 -29.48 -16.50
CA PRO A 194 -15.43 -29.33 -15.05
C PRO A 194 -14.62 -28.09 -14.68
N PRO A 195 -15.10 -27.27 -13.72
CA PRO A 195 -14.43 -26.04 -13.34
C PRO A 195 -12.94 -26.34 -13.09
N PRO A 196 -12.02 -25.54 -13.66
CA PRO A 196 -10.60 -25.83 -13.64
C PRO A 196 -10.20 -26.12 -12.20
N THR A 197 -9.79 -27.37 -11.97
CA THR A 197 -9.35 -27.83 -10.66
C THR A 197 -8.28 -26.84 -10.20
N PRO A 198 -8.46 -26.14 -9.07
CA PRO A 198 -7.51 -25.14 -8.62
C PRO A 198 -6.15 -25.82 -8.56
N ALA A 199 -5.23 -25.34 -9.43
CA ALA A 199 -3.92 -25.94 -9.58
C ALA A 199 -3.33 -26.12 -8.18
N PRO A 200 -2.84 -27.33 -7.84
CA PRO A 200 -2.37 -27.61 -6.51
C PRO A 200 -1.40 -26.51 -6.10
N VAL A 201 -1.70 -25.87 -4.96
CA VAL A 201 -0.81 -24.91 -4.30
C VAL A 201 0.40 -25.71 -3.86
N GLY A 202 1.31 -25.93 -4.80
CA GLY A 202 2.27 -27.01 -4.76
C GLY A 202 3.60 -26.54 -5.28
N ARG A 203 4.50 -26.36 -4.30
CA ARG A 203 5.96 -26.46 -4.35
C ARG A 203 6.74 -25.20 -4.68
N LEU A 204 7.71 -25.00 -3.79
CA LEU A 204 8.87 -24.11 -3.86
C LEU A 204 9.77 -24.38 -5.08
N ASP A 205 9.37 -25.25 -6.02
CA ASP A 205 10.05 -25.51 -7.30
C ASP A 205 10.13 -24.23 -8.18
N ALA A 206 9.40 -23.17 -7.80
CA ALA A 206 9.51 -21.83 -8.37
C ALA A 206 10.52 -20.90 -7.66
N LEU A 207 11.28 -21.35 -6.64
CA LEU A 207 12.26 -20.52 -5.93
C LEU A 207 13.21 -19.74 -6.87
N PRO A 208 13.76 -20.36 -7.95
CA PRO A 208 14.64 -19.65 -8.87
C PRO A 208 13.97 -18.44 -9.53
N ARG A 209 12.64 -18.51 -9.74
CA ARG A 209 11.84 -17.43 -10.34
C ARG A 209 11.59 -16.25 -9.39
N HIS A 210 11.79 -16.46 -8.09
CA HIS A 210 11.71 -15.42 -7.05
C HIS A 210 13.08 -14.88 -6.67
N LEU A 211 14.16 -15.52 -7.11
CA LEU A 211 15.53 -15.10 -6.79
C LEU A 211 15.81 -13.68 -7.28
N LEU A 212 15.48 -13.36 -8.54
CA LEU A 212 15.77 -12.04 -9.11
C LEU A 212 15.04 -10.90 -8.36
N PRO A 213 13.72 -10.97 -8.10
CA PRO A 213 13.05 -9.98 -7.25
C PRO A 213 13.63 -9.88 -5.84
N SER A 214 13.94 -11.01 -5.18
CA SER A 214 14.53 -10.99 -3.84
C SER A 214 15.93 -10.37 -3.84
N LEU A 215 16.77 -10.69 -4.83
CA LEU A 215 18.09 -10.06 -5.01
C LEU A 215 17.97 -8.57 -5.27
N PHE A 216 16.98 -8.14 -6.06
CA PHE A 216 16.70 -6.71 -6.25
C PHE A 216 16.33 -6.03 -4.92
N LEU A 217 15.46 -6.63 -4.10
CA LEU A 217 15.08 -6.06 -2.80
C LEU A 217 16.26 -6.01 -1.82
N ILE A 218 17.13 -7.02 -1.83
CA ILE A 218 18.38 -7.03 -1.06
C ILE A 218 19.31 -5.93 -1.57
N ALA A 219 19.47 -5.77 -2.89
CA ALA A 219 20.30 -4.73 -3.48
C ALA A 219 19.75 -3.32 -3.19
N ALA A 220 18.42 -3.13 -3.24
CA ALA A 220 17.76 -1.88 -2.88
C ALA A 220 17.97 -1.55 -1.40
N THR A 221 17.92 -2.56 -0.53
CA THR A 221 18.27 -2.41 0.89
C THR A 221 19.74 -2.04 1.05
N ALA A 222 20.64 -2.76 0.39
CA ALA A 222 22.07 -2.48 0.46
C ALA A 222 22.40 -1.07 -0.04
N PHE A 223 21.69 -0.58 -1.06
CA PHE A 223 21.84 0.78 -1.57
C PHE A 223 21.31 1.84 -0.60
N ALA A 224 20.15 1.61 0.01
CA ALA A 224 19.56 2.50 1.00
C ALA A 224 20.43 2.60 2.26
N PHE A 225 21.09 1.49 2.63
CA PHE A 225 21.95 1.36 3.81
C PHE A 225 23.45 1.43 3.46
N ARG A 226 23.81 1.93 2.27
CA ARG A 226 25.19 1.84 1.74
C ARG A 226 26.23 2.52 2.63
N GLU A 227 25.86 3.64 3.24
CA GLU A 227 26.75 4.41 4.12
C GLU A 227 27.19 3.55 5.31
N THR A 228 26.24 2.81 5.89
CA THR A 228 26.52 1.91 7.01
C THR A 228 27.18 0.62 6.59
N LEU A 229 26.77 0.04 5.46
CA LEU A 229 27.30 -1.24 5.02
C LEU A 229 28.70 -1.14 4.40
N PHE A 230 29.04 -0.04 3.73
CA PHE A 230 30.26 0.06 2.92
C PHE A 230 31.18 1.22 3.30
N PHE A 231 30.66 2.29 3.91
CA PHE A 231 31.45 3.50 4.21
C PHE A 231 31.74 3.70 5.70
N GLY A 232 31.40 2.71 6.54
CA GLY A 232 31.72 2.72 7.97
C GLY A 232 30.86 3.65 8.82
N TYR A 233 29.75 4.19 8.28
CA TYR A 233 28.83 5.00 9.06
C TYR A 233 28.08 4.12 10.06
N ARG A 234 28.19 4.43 11.34
CA ARG A 234 27.59 3.59 12.39
C ARG A 234 26.09 3.76 12.52
N PHE A 235 25.52 4.83 11.98
CA PHE A 235 24.17 5.26 12.29
C PHE A 235 23.34 5.56 11.03
N ILE A 236 22.05 5.16 11.10
CA ILE A 236 21.01 5.48 10.14
C ILE A 236 19.80 5.99 10.92
N GLY A 237 19.47 7.28 10.74
CA GLY A 237 18.21 7.85 11.20
C GLY A 237 18.29 9.26 11.77
N ASN A 238 17.25 9.62 12.52
CA ASN A 238 17.16 10.90 13.22
C ASN A 238 17.94 10.84 14.54
N SER A 239 19.00 11.65 14.68
CA SER A 239 19.88 11.71 15.85
C SER A 239 19.13 11.90 17.17
N ASP A 240 18.06 12.70 17.15
CA ASP A 240 17.32 13.07 18.36
C ASP A 240 16.49 11.90 18.90
N ARG A 241 15.94 11.08 17.99
CA ARG A 241 15.16 9.89 18.37
C ARG A 241 16.05 8.69 18.67
N LEU A 242 17.15 8.54 17.94
CA LEU A 242 18.10 7.45 18.16
C LEU A 242 18.73 7.53 19.55
N ASN A 243 19.11 8.74 20.01
CA ASN A 243 19.72 8.90 21.32
C ASN A 243 18.85 8.31 22.44
N HIS A 244 17.52 8.39 22.30
CA HIS A 244 16.61 7.77 23.24
C HIS A 244 16.68 6.23 23.23
N TYR A 245 16.69 5.61 22.05
CA TYR A 245 16.69 4.14 21.92
C TYR A 245 18.05 3.51 22.19
N ILE A 246 19.15 4.14 21.77
CA ILE A 246 20.51 3.66 22.06
C ILE A 246 20.76 3.60 23.56
N SER A 247 20.25 4.56 24.34
CA SER A 247 20.36 4.49 25.80
C SER A 247 19.71 3.22 26.37
N PHE A 248 18.56 2.78 25.84
CA PHE A 248 17.96 1.49 26.24
C PHE A 248 18.81 0.31 25.83
N ILE A 249 19.32 0.31 24.58
CA ILE A 249 20.12 -0.81 24.08
C ILE A 249 21.39 -0.94 24.92
N LEU A 250 22.15 0.15 25.09
CA LEU A 250 23.37 0.18 25.90
C LEU A 250 23.10 -0.27 27.33
N TYR A 251 22.04 0.24 27.95
CA TYR A 251 21.63 -0.16 29.28
C TYR A 251 21.37 -1.67 29.35
N HIS A 252 20.49 -2.22 28.53
CA HIS A 252 20.18 -3.65 28.60
C HIS A 252 21.36 -4.54 28.21
N THR A 253 22.15 -4.16 27.20
CA THR A 253 23.37 -4.87 26.79
C THR A 253 24.36 -4.95 27.95
N HIS A 254 24.65 -3.84 28.63
CA HIS A 254 25.61 -3.79 29.73
C HIS A 254 25.27 -4.76 30.87
N TYR A 255 23.99 -4.82 31.24
CA TYR A 255 23.53 -5.73 32.30
C TYR A 255 23.58 -7.19 31.84
N LEU A 256 23.19 -7.46 30.58
CA LEU A 256 23.25 -8.80 30.01
C LEU A 256 24.69 -9.34 29.92
N GLU A 257 25.67 -8.49 29.61
CA GLU A 257 27.10 -8.86 29.62
C GLU A 257 27.61 -9.27 30.99
N GLN A 258 27.04 -8.70 32.06
CA GLN A 258 27.35 -9.08 33.43
C GLN A 258 26.62 -10.35 33.88
N GLY A 259 25.83 -10.97 33.00
CA GLY A 259 25.10 -12.21 33.30
C GLY A 259 23.84 -12.00 34.15
N HIS A 260 23.35 -10.76 34.24
CA HIS A 260 22.10 -10.47 34.94
C HIS A 260 21.20 -9.54 34.11
N PHE A 261 20.03 -9.23 34.66
CA PHE A 261 19.04 -8.40 33.99
C PHE A 261 18.59 -7.33 34.96
N ALA A 262 18.71 -6.06 34.56
CA ALA A 262 18.17 -4.95 35.31
C ALA A 262 17.04 -4.26 34.55
N ALA A 263 15.93 -4.08 35.24
CA ALA A 263 14.77 -3.35 34.76
C ALA A 263 14.84 -1.85 35.14
N TRP A 264 15.67 -1.47 36.10
CA TRP A 264 15.69 -0.14 36.70
C TRP A 264 17.08 0.47 36.82
N SER A 265 17.20 1.78 36.57
CA SER A 265 18.40 2.58 36.81
C SER A 265 18.05 3.93 37.41
N GLY A 266 18.74 4.33 38.49
CA GLY A 266 18.58 5.68 39.08
C GLY A 266 19.20 6.81 38.25
N PHE A 267 20.00 6.49 37.24
CA PHE A 267 20.74 7.46 36.43
C PHE A 267 20.15 7.66 35.03
N ILE A 268 19.30 6.74 34.59
CA ILE A 268 18.67 6.77 33.27
C ILE A 268 17.16 6.79 33.50
N PHE A 269 16.44 7.55 32.67
CA PHE A 269 14.98 7.62 32.71
C PHE A 269 14.43 8.14 34.04
N ASP A 270 15.09 9.06 34.73
CA ASP A 270 14.56 9.64 35.99
C ASP A 270 14.21 8.58 37.07
N GLY A 271 14.91 7.43 37.05
CA GLY A 271 14.58 6.32 37.95
C GLY A 271 13.35 5.50 37.53
N PHE A 272 12.87 5.59 36.29
CA PHE A 272 11.77 4.77 35.80
C PHE A 272 12.23 3.34 35.46
N ASP A 273 11.33 2.39 35.73
CA ASP A 273 11.48 1.00 35.31
C ASP A 273 11.31 0.87 33.79
N SER A 274 12.36 0.44 33.08
CA SER A 274 12.39 0.16 31.64
C SER A 274 11.42 -0.94 31.19
N LEU A 275 10.93 -1.80 32.09
CA LEU A 275 9.84 -2.73 31.78
C LEU A 275 8.46 -2.10 31.89
N SER A 276 8.37 -0.86 32.37
CA SER A 276 7.12 -0.15 32.57
C SER A 276 6.83 0.93 31.54
N LEU A 277 7.86 1.53 30.94
CA LEU A 277 7.59 2.57 29.95
C LEU A 277 7.11 1.90 28.67
N PRO A 278 6.04 2.45 28.07
CA PRO A 278 5.45 1.86 26.89
C PRO A 278 6.41 1.87 25.68
N MET A 279 7.52 2.62 25.73
CA MET A 279 8.50 2.78 24.65
C MET A 279 9.88 2.13 24.94
N SER A 280 10.08 1.51 26.10
CA SER A 280 11.40 1.09 26.60
C SER A 280 11.62 -0.40 26.72
N PHE A 281 10.70 -1.22 26.20
CA PHE A 281 10.74 -2.65 26.53
C PHE A 281 12.02 -3.30 26.04
N VAL A 282 12.28 -4.52 26.51
CA VAL A 282 13.42 -5.31 26.05
C VAL A 282 13.02 -6.15 24.84
N THR A 283 13.78 -6.03 23.77
CA THR A 283 13.69 -6.92 22.62
C THR A 283 14.84 -7.92 22.68
N PRO A 284 14.67 -9.17 22.21
CA PRO A 284 15.77 -10.13 22.11
C PRO A 284 16.95 -9.59 21.29
N LEU A 285 16.70 -8.62 20.41
CA LEU A 285 17.76 -7.95 19.65
C LEU A 285 18.78 -7.22 20.55
N TYR A 286 18.39 -6.75 21.74
CA TYR A 286 19.30 -6.09 22.70
C TYR A 286 20.34 -7.06 23.29
N ALA A 287 20.10 -8.38 23.19
CA ALA A 287 21.07 -9.39 23.59
C ALA A 287 22.15 -9.60 22.52
N ILE A 288 21.95 -9.18 21.27
CA ILE A 288 22.89 -9.44 20.18
C ILE A 288 24.27 -8.83 20.46
N PRO A 289 24.41 -7.55 20.88
CA PRO A 289 25.73 -7.01 21.19
C PRO A 289 26.43 -7.77 22.32
N ALA A 290 25.70 -8.14 23.38
CA ALA A 290 26.23 -8.92 24.50
C ALA A 290 26.69 -10.32 24.07
N LEU A 291 25.92 -10.99 23.18
CA LEU A 291 26.27 -12.28 22.61
C LEU A 291 27.50 -12.20 21.69
N LEU A 292 27.65 -11.09 20.96
CA LEU A 292 28.81 -10.79 20.12
C LEU A 292 30.02 -10.29 20.93
N ARG A 293 29.84 -9.98 22.22
CA ARG A 293 30.87 -9.39 23.11
C ARG A 293 31.50 -8.15 22.50
N THR A 294 30.67 -7.22 22.05
CA THR A 294 31.11 -5.98 21.40
C THR A 294 30.55 -4.75 22.12
N ASP A 295 31.44 -3.81 22.41
CA ASP A 295 31.08 -2.52 22.97
C ASP A 295 30.46 -1.58 21.91
N ASP A 296 30.61 -1.90 20.62
CA ASP A 296 30.09 -1.10 19.51
C ASP A 296 28.63 -1.45 19.18
N VAL A 297 27.76 -1.20 20.15
CA VAL A 297 26.30 -1.43 20.06
C VAL A 297 25.69 -0.70 18.86
N VAL A 298 26.18 0.50 18.56
CA VAL A 298 25.68 1.33 17.46
C VAL A 298 25.96 0.65 16.12
N ALA A 299 27.17 0.14 15.91
CA ALA A 299 27.51 -0.59 14.69
C ALA A 299 26.66 -1.87 14.54
N VAL A 300 26.44 -2.61 15.63
CA VAL A 300 25.58 -3.83 15.60
C VAL A 300 24.17 -3.49 15.13
N PHE A 301 23.54 -2.45 15.68
CA PHE A 301 22.20 -2.04 15.28
C PHE A 301 22.16 -1.42 13.88
N GLY A 302 23.25 -0.78 13.45
CA GLY A 302 23.46 -0.37 12.07
C GLY A 302 23.41 -1.53 11.07
N ILE A 303 23.79 -2.75 11.48
CA ILE A 303 23.67 -3.97 10.66
C ILE A 303 22.32 -4.68 10.84
N ILE A 304 21.73 -4.64 12.02
CA ILE A 304 20.40 -5.22 12.27
C ILE A 304 19.32 -4.50 11.44
N ALA A 305 19.38 -3.17 11.36
CA ALA A 305 18.40 -2.36 10.62
C ALA A 305 18.24 -2.79 9.14
N PRO A 306 19.31 -2.90 8.31
CA PRO A 306 19.17 -3.38 6.93
C PRO A 306 18.65 -4.82 6.86
N ILE A 307 19.00 -5.69 7.80
CA ILE A 307 18.47 -7.07 7.83
C ILE A 307 16.96 -7.06 8.04
N LEU A 308 16.47 -6.27 9.01
CA LEU A 308 15.04 -6.14 9.28
C LEU A 308 14.30 -5.49 8.10
N PHE A 309 14.90 -4.49 7.46
CA PHE A 309 14.33 -3.83 6.29
C PHE A 309 14.21 -4.78 5.09
N ALA A 310 15.28 -5.53 4.78
CA ALA A 310 15.28 -6.54 3.73
C ALA A 310 14.24 -7.63 4.02
N ALA A 311 14.13 -8.09 5.28
CA ALA A 311 13.13 -9.06 5.70
C ALA A 311 11.71 -8.54 5.46
N ALA A 312 11.42 -7.28 5.83
CA ALA A 312 10.12 -6.65 5.61
C ALA A 312 9.77 -6.55 4.13
N LEU A 313 10.72 -6.12 3.29
CA LEU A 313 10.55 -6.06 1.83
C LEU A 313 10.27 -7.44 1.22
N ILE A 314 11.08 -8.44 1.55
CA ILE A 314 10.95 -9.80 1.02
C ILE A 314 9.61 -10.40 1.47
N GLN A 315 9.23 -10.20 2.72
CA GLN A 315 7.97 -10.68 3.25
C GLN A 315 6.76 -10.03 2.56
N ALA A 316 6.78 -8.70 2.40
CA ALA A 316 5.76 -7.97 1.67
C ALA A 316 5.64 -8.46 0.22
N TYR A 317 6.77 -8.70 -0.45
CA TYR A 317 6.82 -9.25 -1.80
C TYR A 317 6.15 -10.62 -1.88
N PHE A 318 6.52 -11.56 -1.01
CA PHE A 318 5.94 -12.91 -1.05
C PHE A 318 4.45 -12.89 -0.74
N VAL A 319 4.02 -12.08 0.24
CA VAL A 319 2.59 -11.93 0.55
C VAL A 319 1.83 -11.34 -0.63
N ALA A 320 2.33 -10.25 -1.23
CA ALA A 320 1.71 -9.66 -2.41
C ALA A 320 1.67 -10.64 -3.59
N TYR A 321 2.71 -11.45 -3.77
CA TYR A 321 2.77 -12.43 -4.85
C TYR A 321 1.79 -13.58 -4.65
N LEU A 322 1.62 -14.06 -3.41
CA LEU A 322 0.64 -15.11 -3.11
C LEU A 322 -0.79 -14.67 -3.45
N LEU A 323 -1.07 -13.37 -3.36
CA LEU A 323 -2.37 -12.77 -3.64
C LEU A 323 -2.57 -12.41 -5.11
N THR A 324 -1.57 -11.78 -5.74
CA THR A 324 -1.69 -11.23 -7.10
C THR A 324 -1.25 -12.21 -8.18
N ARG A 325 -0.33 -13.13 -7.85
CA ARG A 325 0.38 -14.01 -8.80
C ARG A 325 1.18 -13.25 -9.88
N ASP A 326 1.39 -11.96 -9.70
CA ASP A 326 2.18 -11.10 -10.58
C ASP A 326 3.45 -10.64 -9.85
N ARG A 327 4.62 -11.01 -10.37
CA ARG A 327 5.91 -10.70 -9.73
C ARG A 327 6.26 -9.22 -9.79
N LEU A 328 5.94 -8.55 -10.90
CA LEU A 328 6.27 -7.15 -11.08
C LEU A 328 5.39 -6.29 -10.16
N ALA A 329 4.08 -6.56 -10.15
CA ALA A 329 3.16 -5.88 -9.24
C ALA A 329 3.54 -6.13 -7.77
N SER A 330 3.95 -7.34 -7.42
CA SER A 330 4.38 -7.69 -6.06
C SER A 330 5.70 -7.02 -5.68
N LEU A 331 6.65 -6.91 -6.61
CA LEU A 331 7.90 -6.20 -6.40
C LEU A 331 7.65 -4.71 -6.18
N ALA A 332 6.81 -4.09 -7.01
CA ALA A 332 6.41 -2.70 -6.87
C ALA A 332 5.67 -2.45 -5.54
N GLY A 333 4.76 -3.37 -5.16
CA GLY A 333 4.05 -3.31 -3.88
C GLY A 333 4.99 -3.43 -2.69
N ALA A 334 5.97 -4.33 -2.74
CA ALA A 334 6.99 -4.47 -1.69
C ALA A 334 7.84 -3.21 -1.56
N CYS A 335 8.31 -2.64 -2.67
CA CYS A 335 9.06 -1.39 -2.65
C CYS A 335 8.22 -0.24 -2.08
N THR A 336 6.96 -0.12 -2.52
CA THR A 336 6.03 0.89 -1.99
C THR A 336 5.83 0.72 -0.49
N TYR A 337 5.71 -0.52 -0.02
CA TYR A 337 5.54 -0.83 1.40
C TYR A 337 6.76 -0.44 2.25
N GLY A 338 7.95 -0.90 1.88
CA GLY A 338 9.16 -0.65 2.66
C GLY A 338 9.66 0.79 2.56
N PHE A 339 9.62 1.38 1.35
CA PHE A 339 10.08 2.75 1.11
C PHE A 339 8.99 3.82 1.35
N ALA A 340 7.81 3.44 1.85
CA ALA A 340 6.86 4.41 2.36
C ALA A 340 7.50 5.24 3.48
N THR A 341 7.18 6.53 3.54
CA THR A 341 7.70 7.46 4.57
C THR A 341 7.58 6.91 5.98
N TYR A 342 6.46 6.23 6.28
CA TYR A 342 6.24 5.59 7.57
C TYR A 342 7.22 4.43 7.83
N GLY A 343 7.44 3.56 6.85
CA GLY A 343 8.39 2.45 6.96
C GLY A 343 9.83 2.95 7.16
N LEU A 344 10.23 3.96 6.38
CA LEU A 344 11.54 4.59 6.51
C LEU A 344 11.71 5.27 7.88
N LEU A 345 10.74 6.07 8.31
CA LEU A 345 10.78 6.73 9.62
C LEU A 345 10.93 5.73 10.77
N LYS A 346 10.28 4.56 10.68
CA LYS A 346 10.30 3.54 11.72
C LYS A 346 11.60 2.75 11.72
N ILE A 347 12.18 2.45 10.54
CA ILE A 347 13.49 1.77 10.51
C ILE A 347 14.63 2.70 10.93
N GLU A 348 14.52 3.99 10.66
CA GLU A 348 15.44 5.03 11.13
C GLU A 348 15.44 5.18 12.65
N GLN A 349 14.38 4.76 13.33
CA GLN A 349 14.35 4.68 14.80
C GLN A 349 15.02 3.40 15.31
N SER A 350 15.20 2.40 14.44
CA SER A 350 15.74 1.06 14.72
C SER A 350 15.24 0.46 16.04
N ASP A 351 13.96 0.71 16.34
CA ASP A 351 13.34 0.37 17.60
C ASP A 351 12.33 -0.77 17.44
N GLN A 352 11.62 -1.05 18.53
CA GLN A 352 10.60 -2.09 18.59
C GLN A 352 9.34 -1.77 17.81
N THR A 353 9.16 -0.52 17.38
CA THR A 353 8.00 -0.13 16.58
C THR A 353 8.07 -0.73 15.19
N TYR A 354 9.29 -0.94 14.67
CA TYR A 354 9.49 -1.54 13.35
C TYR A 354 9.01 -2.99 13.28
N LEU A 355 8.90 -3.71 14.41
CA LEU A 355 8.36 -5.07 14.44
C LEU A 355 6.91 -5.15 13.91
N SER A 356 6.12 -4.10 14.16
CA SER A 356 4.75 -3.97 13.63
C SER A 356 4.75 -3.79 12.11
N VAL A 357 5.72 -3.06 11.56
CA VAL A 357 5.92 -2.91 10.10
C VAL A 357 6.43 -4.21 9.49
N LEU A 358 7.38 -4.88 10.13
CA LEU A 358 7.93 -6.14 9.64
C LEU A 358 6.81 -7.19 9.48
N THR A 359 6.00 -7.39 10.52
CA THR A 359 5.04 -8.51 10.56
C THR A 359 3.66 -8.23 9.98
N ALA A 360 3.29 -6.97 9.70
CA ALA A 360 1.97 -6.63 9.17
C ALA A 360 1.58 -7.40 7.90
N PRO A 361 2.47 -7.65 6.90
CA PRO A 361 2.13 -8.48 5.76
C PRO A 361 1.77 -9.92 6.15
N ALA A 362 2.44 -10.49 7.16
CA ALA A 362 2.11 -11.83 7.67
C ALA A 362 0.73 -11.87 8.30
N PHE A 363 0.42 -10.89 9.15
CA PHE A 363 -0.91 -10.75 9.74
C PHE A 363 -1.98 -10.67 8.66
N PHE A 364 -1.77 -9.80 7.66
CA PHE A 364 -2.70 -9.65 6.55
C PHE A 364 -2.90 -10.97 5.82
N TYR A 365 -1.81 -11.67 5.47
CA TYR A 365 -1.88 -12.96 4.80
C TYR A 365 -2.68 -13.99 5.60
N LEU A 366 -2.37 -14.15 6.90
CA LEU A 366 -3.02 -15.12 7.76
C LEU A 366 -4.51 -14.81 7.91
N VAL A 367 -4.88 -13.54 8.16
CA VAL A 367 -6.29 -13.13 8.27
C VAL A 367 -7.02 -13.33 6.93
N HIS A 368 -6.45 -12.85 5.82
CA HIS A 368 -7.06 -12.94 4.50
C HIS A 368 -7.29 -14.37 4.02
N THR A 369 -6.32 -15.25 4.25
CA THR A 369 -6.37 -16.64 3.76
C THR A 369 -7.02 -17.63 4.74
N THR A 370 -7.61 -17.12 5.83
CA THR A 370 -8.32 -17.93 6.80
C THR A 370 -9.67 -18.41 6.25
N ILE A 371 -9.82 -19.73 6.17
CA ILE A 371 -11.02 -20.44 5.74
C ILE A 371 -11.33 -21.60 6.70
N LYS A 372 -12.52 -22.20 6.57
CA LYS A 372 -12.96 -23.34 7.39
C LYS A 372 -11.94 -24.47 7.54
N ARG A 373 -11.14 -24.73 6.50
CA ARG A 373 -10.19 -25.84 6.48
C ARG A 373 -8.91 -25.57 7.28
N ASN A 374 -8.47 -24.32 7.38
CA ASN A 374 -7.15 -23.97 7.93
C ASN A 374 -7.20 -22.98 9.12
N TRP A 375 -8.39 -22.58 9.58
CA TRP A 375 -8.54 -21.54 10.59
C TRP A 375 -7.81 -21.85 11.91
N ILE A 376 -7.75 -23.12 12.34
CA ILE A 376 -7.02 -23.51 13.56
C ILE A 376 -5.53 -23.24 13.39
N LYS A 377 -4.95 -23.67 12.25
CA LYS A 377 -3.54 -23.42 11.93
C LYS A 377 -3.25 -21.92 11.94
N HIS A 378 -4.09 -21.13 11.28
CA HIS A 378 -3.90 -19.67 11.25
C HIS A 378 -4.10 -19.03 12.61
N CYS A 379 -5.04 -19.51 13.42
CA CYS A 379 -5.22 -19.08 14.80
C CYS A 379 -3.94 -19.30 15.60
N VAL A 380 -3.29 -20.47 15.50
CA VAL A 380 -2.02 -20.75 16.19
C VAL A 380 -0.92 -19.78 15.76
N PHE A 381 -0.71 -19.59 14.45
CA PHE A 381 0.31 -18.64 13.97
C PHE A 381 0.00 -17.19 14.36
N LEU A 382 -1.26 -16.77 14.30
CA LEU A 382 -1.70 -15.47 14.78
C LEU A 382 -1.43 -15.32 16.28
N THR A 383 -1.77 -16.32 17.10
CA THR A 383 -1.49 -16.31 18.55
C THR A 383 -0.01 -16.11 18.82
N LEU A 384 0.87 -16.83 18.11
CA LEU A 384 2.31 -16.71 18.28
C LEU A 384 2.81 -15.31 17.89
N LEU A 385 2.36 -14.77 16.75
CA LEU A 385 2.73 -13.42 16.33
C LEU A 385 2.21 -12.36 17.30
N ILE A 386 0.98 -12.48 17.78
CA ILE A 386 0.38 -11.56 18.77
C ILE A 386 1.16 -11.64 20.08
N ALA A 387 1.50 -12.83 20.56
CA ALA A 387 2.31 -12.99 21.77
C ALA A 387 3.69 -12.34 21.59
N ILE A 388 4.36 -12.53 20.45
CA ILE A 388 5.61 -11.84 20.12
C ILE A 388 5.45 -10.31 20.19
N HIS A 389 4.34 -9.75 19.70
CA HIS A 389 4.09 -8.30 19.80
C HIS A 389 3.82 -7.87 21.23
N PHE A 390 3.02 -8.64 21.94
CA PHE A 390 2.77 -8.39 23.35
C PHE A 390 4.00 -8.53 24.22
N TYR A 391 5.06 -9.23 23.78
CA TYR A 391 6.33 -9.35 24.49
C TYR A 391 7.41 -8.38 24.03
N PHE A 392 7.45 -8.01 22.76
CA PHE A 392 8.60 -7.29 22.19
C PHE A 392 8.27 -6.07 21.35
N ALA A 393 7.00 -5.81 21.03
CA ALA A 393 6.60 -4.64 20.27
C ALA A 393 6.16 -3.48 21.18
N PHE A 394 6.15 -2.29 20.58
CA PHE A 394 5.42 -1.16 21.10
C PHE A 394 3.91 -1.39 20.92
N LEU A 395 3.18 -1.60 22.03
CA LEU A 395 1.76 -1.99 22.00
C LEU A 395 0.86 -0.99 21.27
N GLN A 396 1.19 0.30 21.33
CA GLN A 396 0.42 1.34 20.63
C GLN A 396 0.45 1.09 19.11
N GLU A 397 1.61 0.83 18.54
CA GLU A 397 1.75 0.59 17.09
C GLU A 397 1.11 -0.73 16.68
N PHE A 398 1.27 -1.75 17.52
CA PHE A 398 0.59 -3.01 17.32
C PHE A 398 -0.95 -2.85 17.34
N SER A 399 -1.48 -1.96 18.19
CA SER A 399 -2.93 -1.71 18.26
C SER A 399 -3.52 -1.18 16.95
N TYR A 400 -2.78 -0.35 16.20
CA TYR A 400 -3.23 0.14 14.89
C TYR A 400 -3.38 -1.01 13.88
N ASN A 401 -2.42 -1.93 13.86
CA ASN A 401 -2.51 -3.16 13.05
C ASN A 401 -3.74 -3.98 13.46
N VAL A 402 -3.94 -4.21 14.75
CA VAL A 402 -5.08 -4.99 15.27
C VAL A 402 -6.42 -4.36 14.87
N ILE A 403 -6.58 -3.05 15.04
CA ILE A 403 -7.79 -2.32 14.63
C ILE A 403 -8.04 -2.51 13.14
N PHE A 404 -7.02 -2.30 12.30
CA PHE A 404 -7.13 -2.50 10.86
C PHE A 404 -7.57 -3.93 10.52
N PHE A 405 -6.97 -4.96 11.14
CA PHE A 405 -7.31 -6.35 10.86
C PHE A 405 -8.70 -6.75 11.37
N PHE A 406 -9.19 -6.19 12.48
CA PHE A 406 -10.57 -6.41 12.92
C PHE A 406 -11.58 -5.76 11.97
N VAL A 407 -11.32 -4.53 11.51
CA VAL A 407 -12.16 -3.88 10.48
C VAL A 407 -12.18 -4.71 9.20
N TYR A 408 -11.01 -5.19 8.77
CA TYR A 408 -10.91 -6.04 7.60
C TYR A 408 -11.62 -7.40 7.78
N ALA A 409 -11.48 -8.04 8.94
CA ALA A 409 -12.17 -9.28 9.26
C ALA A 409 -13.69 -9.10 9.35
N ALA A 410 -14.17 -7.95 9.85
CA ALA A 410 -15.58 -7.58 9.83
C ALA A 410 -16.10 -7.42 8.39
N TYR A 411 -15.31 -6.81 7.49
CA TYR A 411 -15.63 -6.77 6.07
C TYR A 411 -15.74 -8.19 5.46
N LEU A 412 -14.83 -9.11 5.81
CA LEU A 412 -14.90 -10.50 5.36
C LEU A 412 -16.10 -11.26 5.96
N LEU A 413 -16.49 -10.94 7.20
CA LEU A 413 -17.71 -11.47 7.82
C LEU A 413 -18.96 -11.03 7.04
N LEU A 414 -19.04 -9.77 6.62
CA LEU A 414 -20.13 -9.28 5.75
C LEU A 414 -20.15 -9.99 4.39
N ARG A 415 -18.99 -10.48 3.92
CA ARG A 415 -18.86 -11.36 2.75
C ARG A 415 -19.12 -12.85 3.05
N ARG A 416 -19.72 -13.16 4.21
CA ARG A 416 -20.07 -14.51 4.69
C ARG A 416 -18.87 -15.43 5.00
N ASN A 417 -17.68 -14.88 5.23
CA ASN A 417 -16.56 -15.64 5.78
C ASN A 417 -16.30 -15.25 7.24
N ALA A 418 -16.82 -16.04 8.18
CA ALA A 418 -16.69 -15.78 9.62
C ALA A 418 -15.35 -16.28 10.22
N TYR A 419 -14.61 -17.15 9.52
CA TYR A 419 -13.41 -17.77 10.09
C TYR A 419 -12.27 -16.76 10.39
N PRO A 420 -12.00 -15.73 9.56
CA PRO A 420 -10.98 -14.72 9.87
C PRO A 420 -11.23 -14.00 11.20
N ILE A 421 -12.47 -13.57 11.46
CA ILE A 421 -12.81 -12.85 12.70
C ILE A 421 -12.76 -13.77 13.92
N ILE A 422 -13.20 -15.02 13.79
CA ILE A 422 -13.10 -16.03 14.85
C ILE A 422 -11.63 -16.31 15.18
N ALA A 423 -10.80 -16.59 14.17
CA ALA A 423 -9.39 -16.89 14.36
C ALA A 423 -8.62 -15.70 14.96
N LEU A 424 -8.86 -14.48 14.48
CA LEU A 424 -8.23 -13.28 15.03
C LEU A 424 -8.65 -13.01 16.48
N THR A 425 -9.94 -13.16 16.80
CA THR A 425 -10.47 -12.95 18.16
C THR A 425 -9.87 -13.95 19.14
N LEU A 426 -9.91 -15.24 18.79
CA LEU A 426 -9.31 -16.29 19.63
C LEU A 426 -7.80 -16.09 19.76
N ALA A 427 -7.12 -15.71 18.68
CA ALA A 427 -5.69 -15.44 18.73
C ALA A 427 -5.32 -14.26 19.64
N MET A 428 -6.15 -13.20 19.68
CA MET A 428 -5.97 -12.09 20.62
C MET A 428 -6.15 -12.53 22.07
N ILE A 429 -7.18 -13.33 22.36
CA ILE A 429 -7.42 -13.87 23.71
C ILE A 429 -6.24 -14.74 24.14
N TRP A 430 -5.84 -15.71 23.31
CA TRP A 430 -4.73 -16.60 23.63
C TRP A 430 -3.39 -15.87 23.70
N GLY A 431 -3.14 -14.92 22.80
CA GLY A 431 -1.94 -14.08 22.84
C GLY A 431 -1.86 -13.28 24.13
N ALA A 432 -2.98 -12.71 24.57
CA ALA A 432 -3.06 -11.95 25.83
C ALA A 432 -2.85 -12.83 27.05
N LEU A 433 -3.43 -14.04 27.05
CA LEU A 433 -3.23 -15.02 28.14
C LEU A 433 -1.77 -15.48 28.23
N LEU A 434 -1.15 -15.80 27.09
CA LEU A 434 0.27 -16.18 27.05
C LEU A 434 1.20 -15.05 27.49
N SER A 435 0.78 -13.80 27.24
CA SER A 435 1.55 -12.60 27.59
C SER A 435 1.10 -11.93 28.88
N ALA A 436 0.18 -12.58 29.63
CA ALA A 436 -0.41 -12.04 30.84
C ALA A 436 0.65 -11.60 31.87
N PRO A 437 1.75 -12.35 32.12
CA PRO A 437 2.78 -11.90 33.05
C PRO A 437 3.33 -10.52 32.70
N ARG A 438 3.63 -10.26 31.41
CA ARG A 438 4.11 -8.95 30.97
C ARG A 438 3.02 -7.89 31.09
N LEU A 439 1.83 -8.19 30.58
CA LEU A 439 0.72 -7.22 30.56
C LEU A 439 0.31 -6.79 31.97
N LEU A 440 0.35 -7.71 32.94
CA LEU A 440 0.06 -7.41 34.35
C LEU A 440 1.13 -6.52 34.98
N VAL A 441 2.42 -6.76 34.72
CA VAL A 441 3.51 -5.87 35.20
C VAL A 441 3.35 -4.48 34.60
N GLN A 442 3.14 -4.39 33.29
CA GLN A 442 2.96 -3.12 32.61
C GLN A 442 1.74 -2.35 33.15
N TYR A 443 0.60 -3.03 33.31
CA TYR A 443 -0.61 -2.42 33.87
C TYR A 443 -0.40 -1.98 35.32
N GLY A 444 0.24 -2.83 36.13
CA GLY A 444 0.60 -2.54 37.51
C GLY A 444 1.41 -1.26 37.61
N THR A 445 2.45 -1.12 36.78
CA THR A 445 3.29 0.08 36.84
C THR A 445 2.59 1.33 36.31
N VAL A 446 1.74 1.23 35.29
CA VAL A 446 0.93 2.37 34.83
C VAL A 446 -0.05 2.82 35.93
N ALA A 447 -0.66 1.87 36.65
CA ALA A 447 -1.58 2.16 37.74
C ALA A 447 -0.86 2.79 38.95
N THR A 448 0.34 2.33 39.31
CA THR A 448 1.10 2.83 40.46
C THR A 448 1.90 4.09 40.19
N SER A 449 2.36 4.32 38.95
CA SER A 449 3.15 5.50 38.54
C SER A 449 2.38 6.83 38.56
N GLY A 450 1.13 6.85 39.06
CA GLY A 450 0.30 8.05 39.11
C GLY A 450 -0.32 8.45 37.77
N ARG A 451 0.09 7.85 36.64
CA ARG A 451 -0.52 8.06 35.31
C ARG A 451 -1.96 7.53 35.22
N GLY A 452 -2.34 6.59 36.08
CA GLY A 452 -3.70 6.09 36.25
C GLY A 452 -4.56 6.86 37.26
N ARG A 453 -4.07 7.95 37.87
CA ARG A 453 -4.92 8.79 38.73
C ARG A 453 -5.93 9.55 37.86
N PRO A 454 -7.22 9.56 38.22
CA PRO A 454 -8.16 10.50 37.62
C PRO A 454 -7.72 11.91 38.04
N GLN A 455 -7.17 12.66 37.07
CA GLN A 455 -6.56 14.00 37.15
C GLN A 455 -5.04 14.04 37.45
N PRO A 456 -4.22 14.31 36.43
CA PRO A 456 -3.48 15.56 36.43
C PRO A 456 -4.49 16.71 36.25
N THR A 457 -4.56 17.64 37.20
CA THR A 457 -5.28 18.89 36.97
C THR A 457 -4.67 19.57 35.74
N ILE A 458 -5.49 20.09 34.81
CA ILE A 458 -5.02 20.82 33.62
C ILE A 458 -4.05 21.96 34.00
N GLN A 459 -4.15 22.46 35.23
CA GLN A 459 -3.24 23.44 35.83
C GLN A 459 -1.80 22.94 36.05
N ASP A 460 -1.54 21.63 36.09
CA ASP A 460 -0.21 21.08 36.43
C ASP A 460 0.60 20.59 35.24
N VAL A 461 -0.01 20.36 34.06
CA VAL A 461 0.69 19.76 32.90
C VAL A 461 0.76 20.70 31.70
N VAL A 462 -0.17 21.65 31.57
CA VAL A 462 -0.12 22.67 30.51
C VAL A 462 -0.62 23.99 31.07
N ASP A 463 0.28 24.75 31.71
CA ASP A 463 0.06 26.18 31.89
C ASP A 463 -0.18 26.81 30.50
N LEU A 464 -1.07 27.81 30.40
CA LEU A 464 -1.34 28.56 29.17
C LEU A 464 -0.03 29.06 28.54
N ARG A 465 0.99 29.31 29.38
CA ARG A 465 2.35 29.65 28.97
C ARG A 465 3.04 28.54 28.16
N THR A 466 2.88 27.27 28.52
CA THR A 466 3.44 26.11 27.80
C THR A 466 2.71 25.86 26.49
N LEU A 467 1.37 26.02 26.49
CA LEU A 467 0.57 25.97 25.27
C LEU A 467 0.98 27.07 24.28
N LEU A 468 1.12 28.31 24.75
CA LEU A 468 1.55 29.45 23.94
C LEU A 468 3.00 29.32 23.46
N ARG A 469 3.90 28.72 24.25
CA ARG A 469 5.28 28.40 23.82
C ARG A 469 5.31 27.38 22.69
N TYR A 470 4.48 26.34 22.74
CA TYR A 470 4.36 25.35 21.67
C TYR A 470 3.96 25.98 20.33
N PHE A 471 3.07 26.98 20.35
CA PHE A 471 2.70 27.74 19.15
C PHE A 471 3.74 28.79 18.73
N SER A 472 4.64 29.20 19.62
CA SER A 472 5.73 30.14 19.31
C SER A 472 6.96 29.50 18.65
N ARG A 473 7.00 28.17 18.49
CA ARG A 473 8.15 27.36 18.01
C ARG A 473 9.43 27.43 18.86
N ASP A 474 9.38 28.06 20.03
CA ASP A 474 10.50 28.18 20.94
C ASP A 474 10.36 27.17 22.10
N ILE A 475 10.76 25.92 21.84
CA ILE A 475 10.52 24.79 22.75
C ILE A 475 11.73 24.49 23.66
N PHE A 476 12.91 25.04 23.33
CA PHE A 476 14.15 24.75 24.07
C PHE A 476 14.69 25.91 24.90
N GLY A 477 14.13 27.12 24.79
CA GLY A 477 14.48 28.26 25.64
C GLY A 477 14.79 29.51 24.85
#